data_AF-A0A2N3PU32-F1
#
_entry.id   AF-A0A2N3PU32-F1
#
_cell.length_a   1.000
_cell.length_b   1.000
_cell.length_c   1.000
_cell.angle_alpha   90.00
_cell.angle_beta   90.00
_cell.angle_gamma   90.00
#
_symmetry.space_group_name_H-M   'P 1'
#
loop_
_entity.id
_entity.type
_entity.pdbx_description
1 polymer ?
#
loop_
_entity_poly.entity_id
_entity_poly.type
_entity_poly.pdbx_seq_one_letter_code
_entity_poly.pdbx_strand_id
1 'polypeptide(L)'
;MWLRPAEPPPPPPAAPDIQDEASALAASKGLVWREKDSLSLRLKSGEILTLTDRTTCGDMPCPKELSVRYRYLGWNNMNGGYDLRIAPSSAPKMLLPYSDDDVTLVDSRHAERTSGAPLTIPPPPQAAETDESLAEWLTDITNGRNQGEAPLIASSHGKASRNGSLLRLELADGHHLSLTDDLICGQIACPQQVFRSYDYAGLSPDGRFHVVEEHWNEANAAILVDTRTGGTSFLLGVPKFAPNGRRAVASVTDLAWSAPRRLEVWSLSGAAPGIEFSLSAKDEDDTVYEVLGWADSDHVRLRRGPWAAEQRSPAMLAHDGTGWHMEASDSTN
;
A
#
# COMPACT_ATOMS: atom_id res chain seq x y z
N MET A 1 46.35 14.14 -32.36
CA MET A 1 46.07 14.66 -31.01
C MET A 1 44.93 13.83 -30.47
N TRP A 2 45.23 12.84 -29.62
CA TRP A 2 44.22 11.90 -29.11
C TRP A 2 43.56 12.54 -27.88
N LEU A 3 42.25 12.79 -27.96
CA LEU A 3 41.45 13.29 -26.84
C LEU A 3 41.42 12.22 -25.75
N ARG A 4 41.91 12.57 -24.56
CA ARG A 4 41.78 11.69 -23.40
C ARG A 4 40.28 11.51 -23.08
N PRO A 5 39.83 10.27 -22.80
CA PRO A 5 38.49 10.04 -22.28
C PRO A 5 38.30 10.89 -21.02
N ALA A 6 37.17 11.59 -20.93
CA ALA A 6 36.80 12.31 -19.72
C ALA A 6 36.75 11.33 -18.55
N GLU A 7 37.39 11.69 -17.43
CA GLU A 7 37.28 10.92 -16.19
C GLU A 7 35.79 10.84 -15.81
N PRO A 8 35.30 9.65 -15.42
CA PRO A 8 33.93 9.52 -14.94
C PRO A 8 33.75 10.44 -13.72
N PRO A 9 32.60 11.13 -13.61
CA PRO A 9 32.35 12.02 -12.50
C PRO A 9 32.47 11.23 -11.18
N PRO A 10 33.04 11.84 -10.12
CA PRO A 10 33.12 11.18 -8.82
C PRO A 10 31.71 10.77 -8.37
N PRO A 11 31.55 9.60 -7.72
CA PRO A 11 30.25 9.17 -7.21
C PRO A 11 29.70 10.26 -6.29
N PRO A 12 28.37 10.49 -6.30
CA PRO A 12 27.75 11.47 -5.43
C PRO A 12 28.13 11.18 -3.97
N PRO A 13 28.35 12.22 -3.14
CA PRO A 13 28.64 12.03 -1.73
C PRO A 13 27.55 11.17 -1.09
N ALA A 14 27.94 10.18 -0.29
CA ALA A 14 27.00 9.36 0.45
C ALA A 14 26.06 10.27 1.25
N ALA A 15 24.75 10.04 1.14
CA ALA A 15 23.76 10.83 1.86
C ALA A 15 24.09 10.81 3.37
N PRO A 16 24.10 11.97 4.05
CA PRO A 16 24.49 12.05 5.45
C PRO A 16 23.62 11.12 6.32
N ASP A 17 24.33 10.27 7.06
CA ASP A 17 23.95 9.39 8.15
C ASP A 17 22.58 8.72 8.08
N ILE A 18 22.61 7.46 7.63
CA ILE A 18 21.79 6.44 8.28
C ILE A 18 22.32 6.34 9.71
N GLN A 19 21.72 7.08 10.64
CA GLN A 19 21.91 6.82 12.05
C GLN A 19 21.62 5.33 12.29
N ASP A 20 22.58 4.64 12.90
CA ASP A 20 22.40 3.25 13.28
C ASP A 20 21.20 3.15 14.24
N GLU A 21 20.27 2.26 13.95
CA GLU A 21 19.00 2.14 14.68
C GLU A 21 19.26 1.91 16.18
N ALA A 22 20.29 1.14 16.54
CA ALA A 22 20.62 0.91 17.94
C ALA A 22 21.04 2.19 18.66
N SER A 23 21.77 3.09 17.98
CA SER A 23 22.13 4.41 18.52
C SER A 23 20.89 5.30 18.72
N ALA A 24 19.96 5.28 17.77
CA ALA A 24 18.70 6.01 17.88
C ALA A 24 17.84 5.47 19.05
N LEU A 25 17.70 4.15 19.15
CA LEU A 25 16.97 3.49 20.25
C LEU A 25 17.56 3.85 21.62
N ALA A 26 18.89 3.83 21.77
CA ALA A 26 19.55 4.24 23.01
C ALA A 26 19.28 5.72 23.35
N ALA A 27 19.30 6.60 22.34
CA ALA A 27 19.02 8.03 22.51
C ALA A 27 17.56 8.32 22.89
N SER A 28 16.62 7.41 22.59
CA SER A 28 15.19 7.57 22.92
C SER A 28 14.90 7.54 24.43
N LYS A 29 15.85 7.10 25.26
CA LYS A 29 15.69 6.94 26.71
C LYS A 29 14.48 6.08 27.12
N GLY A 30 14.20 5.04 26.33
CA GLY A 30 13.13 4.08 26.61
C GLY A 30 11.75 4.47 26.06
N LEU A 31 11.66 5.57 25.30
CA LEU A 31 10.45 5.88 24.53
C LEU A 31 10.26 4.94 23.35
N VAL A 32 11.35 4.42 22.79
CA VAL A 32 11.33 3.46 21.68
C VAL A 32 12.22 2.28 22.03
N TRP A 33 11.71 1.07 21.83
CA TRP A 33 12.48 -0.16 22.02
C TRP A 33 12.11 -1.20 20.96
N ARG A 34 13.00 -2.16 20.77
CA ARG A 34 12.83 -3.25 19.81
C ARG A 34 12.90 -4.59 20.51
N GLU A 35 11.94 -5.45 20.21
CA GLU A 35 11.88 -6.84 20.66
C GLU A 35 11.69 -7.74 19.45
N LYS A 36 12.74 -8.49 19.09
CA LYS A 36 12.75 -9.31 17.86
C LYS A 36 12.37 -8.47 16.64
N ASP A 37 11.25 -8.79 16.02
CA ASP A 37 10.71 -8.17 14.82
C ASP A 37 9.76 -7.00 15.14
N SER A 38 9.51 -6.69 16.41
CA SER A 38 8.61 -5.61 16.82
C SER A 38 9.36 -4.36 17.30
N LEU A 39 8.94 -3.19 16.81
CA LEU A 39 9.39 -1.87 17.24
C LEU A 39 8.26 -1.18 18.00
N SER A 40 8.43 -1.01 19.30
CA SER A 40 7.44 -0.39 20.17
C SER A 40 7.80 1.06 20.46
N LEU A 41 6.81 1.96 20.39
CA LEU A 41 6.92 3.40 20.60
C LEU A 41 5.88 3.81 21.64
N ARG A 42 6.30 4.54 22.66
CA ARG A 42 5.40 5.07 23.68
C ARG A 42 4.83 6.41 23.24
N LEU A 43 3.53 6.61 23.29
CA LEU A 43 2.90 7.89 22.95
C LEU A 43 2.80 8.80 24.18
N LYS A 44 2.36 10.05 23.99
CA LYS A 44 2.17 11.03 25.07
C LYS A 44 1.13 10.55 26.09
N SER A 45 0.08 9.88 25.63
CA SER A 45 -0.90 9.12 26.42
C SER A 45 -0.30 7.96 27.22
N GLY A 46 0.97 7.61 27.04
CA GLY A 46 1.56 6.42 27.63
C GLY A 46 1.15 5.11 26.96
N GLU A 47 0.24 5.14 25.98
CA GLU A 47 -0.06 4.00 25.12
C GLU A 47 1.18 3.54 24.36
N ILE A 48 1.18 2.28 23.96
CA ILE A 48 2.31 1.66 23.27
C ILE A 48 1.87 1.27 21.87
N LEU A 49 2.37 2.00 20.88
CA LEU A 49 2.26 1.63 19.49
C LEU A 49 3.32 0.58 19.16
N THR A 50 2.94 -0.58 18.64
CA THR A 50 3.90 -1.64 18.27
C THR A 50 3.87 -1.92 16.77
N LEU A 51 4.90 -1.51 16.05
CA LEU A 51 5.06 -1.78 14.63
C LEU A 51 5.80 -3.11 14.45
N THR A 52 5.24 -4.04 13.67
CA THR A 52 5.84 -5.38 13.49
C THR A 52 6.44 -5.51 12.10
N ASP A 53 7.74 -5.83 12.04
CA ASP A 53 8.44 -6.15 10.82
C ASP A 53 7.82 -7.41 10.19
N ARG A 54 7.58 -7.34 8.89
CA ARG A 54 7.13 -8.46 8.08
C ARG A 54 8.31 -9.02 7.29
N THR A 55 8.97 -10.02 7.87
CA THR A 55 10.10 -10.73 7.23
C THR A 55 9.70 -12.12 6.72
N THR A 56 8.62 -12.68 7.26
CA THR A 56 8.03 -13.97 6.89
C THR A 56 6.54 -13.81 6.57
N CYS A 57 6.08 -14.55 5.57
CA CYS A 57 4.72 -14.48 5.05
C CYS A 57 4.10 -15.88 5.12
N GLY A 58 3.88 -16.38 6.34
CA GLY A 58 3.47 -17.76 6.59
C GLY A 58 4.68 -18.69 6.64
N ASP A 59 4.64 -19.77 5.85
CA ASP A 59 5.68 -20.81 5.84
C ASP A 59 6.94 -20.41 5.04
N MET A 60 6.91 -19.23 4.41
CA MET A 60 7.93 -18.78 3.48
C MET A 60 8.50 -17.41 3.84
N PRO A 61 9.74 -17.08 3.41
CA PRO A 61 10.22 -15.70 3.40
C PRO A 61 9.24 -14.81 2.64
N CYS A 62 8.98 -13.60 3.14
CA CYS A 62 8.16 -12.67 2.39
C CYS A 62 8.84 -12.30 1.07
N PRO A 63 8.08 -12.20 -0.04
CA PRO A 63 8.52 -11.46 -1.22
C PRO A 63 9.06 -10.09 -0.81
N LYS A 64 10.12 -9.63 -1.48
CA LYS A 64 10.82 -8.38 -1.11
C LYS A 64 9.87 -7.19 -1.06
N GLU A 65 8.89 -7.18 -1.96
CA GLU A 65 7.87 -6.15 -2.11
C GLU A 65 6.84 -6.16 -0.98
N LEU A 66 6.60 -7.33 -0.36
CA LEU A 66 5.75 -7.48 0.83
C LEU A 66 6.53 -7.39 2.13
N SER A 67 7.86 -7.49 2.07
CA SER A 67 8.69 -7.37 3.26
C SER A 67 8.67 -5.94 3.77
N VAL A 68 8.41 -5.80 5.07
CA VAL A 68 8.34 -4.51 5.75
C VAL A 68 9.29 -4.58 6.94
N ARG A 69 10.17 -3.60 7.05
CA ARG A 69 10.95 -3.41 8.27
C ARG A 69 10.90 -1.95 8.68
N TYR A 70 10.29 -1.68 9.82
CA TYR A 70 10.30 -0.37 10.42
C TYR A 70 11.68 -0.13 11.03
N ARG A 71 12.22 1.06 10.89
CA ARG A 71 13.47 1.46 11.51
C ARG A 71 13.29 2.79 12.20
N TYR A 72 13.62 2.84 13.47
CA TYR A 72 13.67 4.10 14.20
C TYR A 72 14.92 4.88 13.82
N LEU A 73 14.73 6.11 13.35
CA LEU A 73 15.81 7.00 12.94
C LEU A 73 16.16 8.02 14.02
N GLY A 74 15.27 8.30 14.97
CA GLY A 74 15.50 9.24 16.04
C GLY A 74 14.28 10.11 16.35
N TRP A 75 14.45 11.03 17.29
CA TRP A 75 13.41 11.97 17.68
C TRP A 75 13.52 13.26 16.86
N ASN A 76 12.39 13.68 16.29
CA ASN A 76 12.27 14.92 15.54
C ASN A 76 11.84 16.06 16.47
N ASN A 77 12.81 16.85 16.94
CA ASN A 77 12.54 17.99 17.83
C ASN A 77 11.71 19.10 17.18
N MET A 78 11.77 19.22 15.84
CA MET A 78 11.06 20.29 15.13
C MET A 78 9.56 20.02 15.11
N ASN A 79 9.18 18.77 14.86
CA ASN A 79 7.79 18.38 14.66
C ASN A 79 7.20 17.61 15.87
N GLY A 80 8.02 17.28 16.88
CA GLY A 80 7.57 16.58 18.09
C GLY A 80 7.12 15.14 17.84
N GLY A 81 8.02 14.29 17.34
CA GLY A 81 7.68 12.89 17.05
C GLY A 81 8.86 11.97 16.74
N TYR A 82 8.54 10.78 16.27
CA TYR A 82 9.45 9.72 15.88
C TYR A 82 9.70 9.75 14.38
N ASP A 83 10.96 9.96 13.98
CA ASP A 83 11.35 9.72 12.60
C ASP A 83 11.54 8.22 12.39
N LEU A 84 10.82 7.67 11.42
CA LEU A 84 10.81 6.28 11.03
C LEU A 84 11.22 6.14 9.56
N ARG A 85 11.66 4.94 9.19
CA ARG A 85 11.81 4.52 7.80
C ARG A 85 11.33 3.10 7.62
N ILE A 86 10.63 2.85 6.53
CA ILE A 86 10.24 1.51 6.12
C ILE A 86 11.27 1.00 5.10
N ALA A 87 11.92 -0.13 5.40
CA ALA A 87 12.79 -0.86 4.49
C ALA A 87 12.06 -2.10 3.93
N PRO A 88 12.38 -2.57 2.72
CA PRO A 88 13.44 -2.09 1.82
C PRO A 88 13.03 -0.86 0.97
N SER A 89 11.85 -0.29 1.22
CA SER A 89 11.33 0.85 0.47
C SER A 89 12.32 2.03 0.42
N SER A 90 12.42 2.66 -0.74
CA SER A 90 13.08 3.97 -0.89
C SER A 90 12.14 5.13 -0.49
N ALA A 91 11.02 4.81 0.17
CA ALA A 91 10.09 5.80 0.66
C ALA A 91 10.80 6.86 1.53
N PRO A 92 10.31 8.11 1.50
CA PRO A 92 10.82 9.15 2.36
C PRO A 92 10.69 8.75 3.84
N LYS A 93 11.46 9.44 4.70
CA LYS A 93 11.31 9.32 6.14
C LYS A 93 9.85 9.59 6.51
N MET A 94 9.31 8.77 7.39
CA MET A 94 7.98 8.91 7.96
C MET A 94 8.12 9.61 9.32
N LEU A 95 7.27 10.59 9.58
CA LEU A 95 7.12 11.14 10.93
C LEU A 95 5.89 10.50 11.56
N LEU A 96 6.06 9.91 12.75
CA LEU A 96 4.96 9.54 13.63
C LEU A 96 4.95 10.52 14.81
N PRO A 97 3.93 11.36 14.98
CA PRO A 97 3.92 12.32 16.08
C PRO A 97 3.83 11.62 17.44
N TYR A 98 4.30 12.31 18.47
CA TYR A 98 4.22 11.82 19.85
C TYR A 98 2.89 12.10 20.53
N SER A 99 2.18 13.16 20.11
CA SER A 99 0.85 13.47 20.62
C SER A 99 -0.21 12.55 20.02
N ASP A 100 -1.21 12.22 20.83
CA ASP A 100 -2.41 11.49 20.41
C ASP A 100 -3.44 12.44 19.75
N ASP A 101 -3.22 13.76 19.86
CA ASP A 101 -4.05 14.79 19.25
C ASP A 101 -3.82 14.84 17.72
N ASP A 102 -4.92 14.64 16.97
CA ASP A 102 -5.13 14.76 15.52
C ASP A 102 -3.86 14.91 14.65
N VAL A 103 -3.41 13.78 14.10
CA VAL A 103 -2.22 13.66 13.22
C VAL A 103 -2.54 14.02 11.77
N THR A 104 -3.72 14.60 11.50
CA THR A 104 -4.09 15.05 10.16
C THR A 104 -3.09 16.11 9.68
N LEU A 105 -2.13 15.66 8.88
CA LEU A 105 -1.26 16.47 8.03
C LEU A 105 -0.38 17.48 8.77
N VAL A 106 0.64 17.00 9.50
CA VAL A 106 1.84 17.83 9.71
C VAL A 106 2.64 17.85 8.40
N ASP A 107 2.17 18.61 7.38
CA ASP A 107 3.10 19.16 6.40
C ASP A 107 4.12 19.99 7.18
N SER A 108 5.40 19.74 6.97
CA SER A 108 6.49 20.57 7.49
C SER A 108 6.31 22.09 7.27
N ARG A 109 5.44 22.49 6.33
CA ARG A 109 5.04 23.88 6.08
C ARG A 109 3.97 24.46 7.02
N HIS A 110 3.27 23.62 7.79
CA HIS A 110 2.17 23.99 8.69
C HIS A 110 2.40 23.62 10.16
N ALA A 111 3.56 23.05 10.50
CA ALA A 111 3.94 22.85 11.90
C ALA A 111 4.16 24.20 12.58
N GLU A 112 3.27 24.60 13.48
CA GLU A 112 3.56 25.70 14.41
C GLU A 112 4.80 25.32 15.24
N ARG A 113 5.80 26.19 15.27
CA ARG A 113 6.98 26.00 16.12
C ARG A 113 6.54 25.91 17.57
N THR A 114 6.67 24.73 18.16
CA THR A 114 6.56 24.57 19.61
C THR A 114 7.64 25.42 20.28
N SER A 115 7.21 26.24 21.24
CA SER A 115 8.09 27.12 22.00
C SER A 115 9.14 26.31 22.74
N GLY A 116 10.41 26.73 22.66
CA GLY A 116 11.61 25.96 23.06
C GLY A 116 11.81 25.73 24.56
N ALA A 117 10.75 25.56 25.34
CA ALA A 117 10.85 25.11 26.72
C ALA A 117 11.07 23.58 26.74
N PRO A 118 11.97 23.06 27.61
CA PRO A 118 12.10 21.63 27.81
C PRO A 118 10.76 21.06 28.30
N LEU A 119 10.18 20.14 27.52
CA LEU A 119 8.95 19.44 27.87
C LEU A 119 9.19 18.66 29.16
N THR A 120 8.43 19.00 30.20
CA THR A 120 8.38 18.20 31.43
C THR A 120 7.56 16.95 31.11
N ILE A 121 8.12 15.76 31.36
CA ILE A 121 7.39 14.51 31.15
C ILE A 121 6.25 14.48 32.19
N PRO A 122 4.97 14.54 31.77
CA PRO A 122 3.86 14.44 32.70
C PRO A 122 3.82 13.05 33.36
N PRO A 123 3.22 12.92 34.56
CA PRO A 123 2.97 11.60 35.14
C PRO A 123 2.16 10.73 34.17
N PRO A 124 2.35 9.40 34.19
CA PRO A 124 1.63 8.50 33.30
C PRO A 124 0.12 8.74 33.47
N PRO A 125 -0.61 8.99 32.38
CA PRO A 125 -2.04 9.27 32.46
C PRO A 125 -2.78 8.01 32.91
N GLN A 126 -4.03 8.20 33.35
CA GLN A 126 -4.94 7.08 33.58
C GLN A 126 -5.15 6.32 32.26
N ALA A 127 -5.39 5.01 32.36
CA ALA A 127 -5.68 4.17 31.21
C ALA A 127 -6.78 4.83 30.36
N ALA A 128 -6.55 4.94 29.06
CA ALA A 128 -7.52 5.51 28.14
C ALA A 128 -8.85 4.76 28.25
N GLU A 129 -9.95 5.50 28.26
CA GLU A 129 -11.28 4.90 28.08
C GLU A 129 -11.34 4.30 26.67
N THR A 130 -11.95 3.13 26.54
CA THR A 130 -12.11 2.46 25.24
C THR A 130 -12.95 3.33 24.30
N ASP A 131 -12.37 3.73 23.17
CA ASP A 131 -13.07 4.50 22.14
C ASP A 131 -14.12 3.61 21.42
N GLU A 132 -15.40 3.87 21.68
CA GLU A 132 -16.51 3.14 21.05
C GLU A 132 -16.57 3.37 19.53
N SER A 133 -16.15 4.54 19.03
CA SER A 133 -16.20 4.87 17.60
C SER A 133 -15.20 4.04 16.78
N LEU A 134 -14.05 3.73 17.37
CA LEU A 134 -13.09 2.80 16.81
C LEU A 134 -13.66 1.38 16.73
N ALA A 135 -14.27 0.91 17.81
CA ALA A 135 -14.83 -0.44 17.85
C ALA A 135 -15.92 -0.60 16.78
N GLU A 136 -16.74 0.43 16.58
CA GLU A 136 -17.71 0.52 15.48
C GLU A 136 -17.02 0.52 14.11
N TRP A 137 -16.00 1.34 13.90
CA TRP A 137 -15.27 1.39 12.63
C TRP A 137 -14.58 0.07 12.26
N LEU A 138 -13.91 -0.59 13.22
CA LEU A 138 -13.32 -1.92 13.03
C LEU A 138 -14.41 -2.98 12.75
N THR A 139 -15.57 -2.84 13.39
CA THR A 139 -16.73 -3.69 13.13
C THR A 139 -17.24 -3.49 11.71
N ASP A 140 -17.33 -2.25 11.23
CA ASP A 140 -17.76 -1.93 9.87
C ASP A 140 -16.80 -2.46 8.81
N ILE A 141 -15.48 -2.29 9.01
CA ILE A 141 -14.47 -2.91 8.14
C ILE A 141 -14.64 -4.43 8.11
N THR A 142 -14.77 -5.05 9.28
CA THR A 142 -14.93 -6.49 9.39
C THR A 142 -16.23 -6.97 8.71
N ASN A 143 -17.31 -6.22 8.86
CA ASN A 143 -18.60 -6.52 8.24
C ASN A 143 -18.55 -6.35 6.71
N GLY A 144 -17.97 -5.25 6.22
CA GLY A 144 -17.78 -5.00 4.80
C GLY A 144 -16.94 -6.10 4.15
N ARG A 145 -15.82 -6.46 4.77
CA ARG A 145 -14.98 -7.59 4.37
C ARG A 145 -15.78 -8.88 4.34
N ASN A 146 -16.49 -9.22 5.41
CA ASN A 146 -17.28 -10.47 5.47
C ASN A 146 -18.34 -10.55 4.36
N GLN A 147 -18.95 -9.42 3.96
CA GLN A 147 -19.93 -9.39 2.89
C GLN A 147 -19.32 -9.59 1.50
N GLY A 148 -18.16 -8.96 1.22
CA GLY A 148 -17.49 -9.05 -0.08
C GLY A 148 -16.58 -10.27 -0.24
N GLU A 149 -15.77 -10.56 0.76
CA GLU A 149 -14.69 -11.55 0.73
C GLU A 149 -15.18 -12.98 0.98
N ALA A 150 -16.14 -13.19 1.90
CA ALA A 150 -16.54 -14.54 2.29
C ALA A 150 -17.05 -15.41 1.12
N PRO A 151 -17.86 -14.88 0.18
CA PRO A 151 -18.23 -15.63 -1.04
C PRO A 151 -17.02 -15.99 -1.91
N LEU A 152 -16.00 -15.13 -1.97
CA LEU A 152 -14.78 -15.34 -2.73
C LEU A 152 -13.90 -16.41 -2.08
N ILE A 153 -13.74 -16.37 -0.75
CA ILE A 153 -13.09 -17.43 0.02
C ILE A 153 -13.80 -18.76 -0.17
N ALA A 154 -15.14 -18.79 -0.09
CA ALA A 154 -15.92 -20.01 -0.31
C ALA A 154 -15.73 -20.57 -1.73
N SER A 155 -15.68 -19.71 -2.75
CA SER A 155 -15.46 -20.13 -4.14
C SER A 155 -14.00 -20.52 -4.46
N SER A 156 -13.05 -20.22 -3.57
CA SER A 156 -11.65 -20.65 -3.71
C SER A 156 -11.44 -22.16 -3.53
N HIS A 157 -12.45 -22.89 -3.04
CA HIS A 157 -12.40 -24.33 -2.75
C HIS A 157 -11.25 -24.72 -1.80
N GLY A 158 -11.03 -23.92 -0.76
CA GLY A 158 -10.01 -24.17 0.27
C GLY A 158 -8.66 -23.53 -0.01
N LYS A 159 -8.44 -23.01 -1.22
CA LYS A 159 -7.17 -22.35 -1.59
C LYS A 159 -6.96 -21.00 -0.90
N ALA A 160 -8.02 -20.40 -0.36
CA ALA A 160 -7.92 -19.24 0.50
C ALA A 160 -8.74 -19.49 1.78
N SER A 161 -8.26 -18.93 2.89
CA SER A 161 -8.96 -18.95 4.17
C SER A 161 -8.62 -17.71 4.97
N ARG A 162 -9.57 -17.28 5.81
CA ARG A 162 -9.35 -16.18 6.75
C ARG A 162 -9.67 -16.59 8.18
N ASN A 163 -8.82 -16.15 9.10
CA ASN A 163 -9.01 -16.28 10.54
C ASN A 163 -8.68 -14.95 11.22
N GLY A 164 -9.70 -14.18 11.60
CA GLY A 164 -9.51 -12.83 12.15
C GLY A 164 -8.77 -11.92 11.16
N SER A 165 -7.62 -11.39 11.56
CA SER A 165 -6.74 -10.54 10.74
C SER A 165 -5.81 -11.30 9.79
N LEU A 166 -5.80 -12.64 9.81
CA LEU A 166 -4.93 -13.46 8.99
C LEU A 166 -5.64 -13.99 7.74
N LEU A 167 -5.21 -13.56 6.55
CA LEU A 167 -5.52 -14.19 5.27
C LEU A 167 -4.43 -15.21 4.94
N ARG A 168 -4.83 -16.44 4.61
CA ARG A 168 -3.94 -17.53 4.20
C ARG A 168 -4.30 -17.98 2.80
N LEU A 169 -3.29 -18.01 1.92
CA LEU A 169 -3.39 -18.47 0.55
C LEU A 169 -2.57 -19.76 0.40
N GLU A 170 -3.18 -20.83 -0.08
CA GLU A 170 -2.53 -22.11 -0.37
C GLU A 170 -1.87 -22.07 -1.74
N LEU A 171 -0.60 -22.48 -1.79
CA LEU A 171 0.17 -22.60 -3.02
C LEU A 171 0.15 -24.04 -3.53
N ALA A 172 0.52 -24.24 -4.80
CA ALA A 172 0.42 -25.52 -5.49
C ALA A 172 1.32 -26.62 -4.88
N ASP A 173 2.35 -26.26 -4.12
CA ASP A 173 3.23 -27.18 -3.41
C ASP A 173 2.77 -27.48 -1.97
N GLY A 174 1.63 -26.93 -1.54
CA GLY A 174 1.07 -27.08 -0.20
C GLY A 174 1.65 -26.11 0.84
N HIS A 175 2.58 -25.22 0.45
CA HIS A 175 2.97 -24.10 1.30
C HIS A 175 1.88 -23.03 1.33
N HIS A 176 2.02 -22.09 2.26
CA HIS A 176 1.06 -21.00 2.41
C HIS A 176 1.74 -19.65 2.42
N LEU A 177 1.15 -18.73 1.68
CA LEU A 177 1.40 -17.31 1.85
C LEU A 177 0.39 -16.75 2.86
N SER A 178 0.88 -16.16 3.93
CA SER A 178 0.03 -15.49 4.92
C SER A 178 0.21 -13.98 4.87
N LEU A 179 -0.91 -13.26 4.86
CA LEU A 179 -1.02 -11.82 4.92
C LEU A 179 -1.82 -11.45 6.17
N THR A 180 -1.20 -10.68 7.07
CA THR A 180 -1.85 -10.24 8.30
C THR A 180 -2.18 -8.77 8.21
N ASP A 181 -3.43 -8.43 8.50
CA ASP A 181 -3.87 -7.05 8.59
C ASP A 181 -3.13 -6.34 9.73
N ASP A 182 -2.61 -5.17 9.42
CA ASP A 182 -2.03 -4.21 10.35
C ASP A 182 -3.03 -3.06 10.54
N LEU A 183 -4.02 -3.31 11.40
CA LEU A 183 -5.12 -2.38 11.71
C LEU A 183 -4.78 -1.44 12.87
N ILE A 184 -3.51 -1.36 13.26
CA ILE A 184 -3.05 -0.66 14.47
C ILE A 184 -3.48 0.81 14.48
N CYS A 185 -3.67 1.38 13.29
CA CYS A 185 -4.07 2.77 13.08
C CYS A 185 -5.56 3.08 13.21
N GLY A 186 -6.37 2.13 13.68
CA GLY A 186 -7.73 2.47 14.09
C GLY A 186 -7.75 3.41 15.30
N GLN A 187 -6.78 3.31 16.22
CA GLN A 187 -6.84 3.99 17.54
C GLN A 187 -6.18 5.37 17.59
N ILE A 188 -5.34 5.69 16.60
CA ILE A 188 -4.61 6.95 16.51
C ILE A 188 -4.51 7.35 15.05
N ALA A 189 -4.54 8.65 14.76
CA ALA A 189 -4.31 9.13 13.41
C ALA A 189 -2.87 8.74 12.99
N CYS A 190 -2.76 7.84 12.03
CA CYS A 190 -1.46 7.34 11.55
C CYS A 190 -1.08 8.00 10.24
N PRO A 191 0.22 8.02 9.91
CA PRO A 191 0.66 8.19 8.53
C PRO A 191 -0.05 7.16 7.63
N GLN A 192 -0.52 7.58 6.45
CA GLN A 192 -1.30 6.76 5.49
C GLN A 192 -0.69 5.37 5.18
N GLN A 193 0.60 5.18 5.45
CA GLN A 193 1.40 4.01 5.12
C GLN A 193 1.41 2.92 6.22
N VAL A 194 0.80 3.17 7.38
CA VAL A 194 0.81 2.24 8.52
C VAL A 194 -0.46 1.39 8.60
N PHE A 195 -1.60 1.88 8.11
CA PHE A 195 -2.81 1.06 7.98
C PHE A 195 -2.70 0.16 6.75
N ARG A 196 -2.73 -1.17 6.94
CA ARG A 196 -2.77 -2.14 5.84
C ARG A 196 -3.75 -3.26 6.14
N SER A 197 -4.69 -3.51 5.26
CA SER A 197 -5.53 -4.71 5.33
C SER A 197 -5.58 -5.44 4.01
N TYR A 198 -5.81 -6.76 4.07
CA TYR A 198 -5.72 -7.65 2.92
C TYR A 198 -7.02 -8.44 2.74
N ASP A 199 -7.73 -8.12 1.67
CA ASP A 199 -9.00 -8.74 1.35
C ASP A 199 -8.82 -9.67 0.14
N TYR A 200 -9.30 -10.90 0.26
CA TYR A 200 -9.24 -11.85 -0.84
C TYR A 200 -10.23 -11.48 -1.96
N ALA A 201 -9.70 -11.15 -3.13
CA ALA A 201 -10.46 -10.74 -4.30
C ALA A 201 -10.69 -11.88 -5.33
N GLY A 202 -10.29 -13.12 -4.99
CA GLY A 202 -10.58 -14.31 -5.78
C GLY A 202 -9.37 -14.93 -6.51
N LEU A 203 -9.65 -15.73 -7.53
CA LEU A 203 -8.65 -16.34 -8.42
C LEU A 203 -8.72 -15.69 -9.80
N SER A 204 -7.58 -15.65 -10.51
CA SER A 204 -7.59 -15.42 -11.95
C SER A 204 -8.42 -16.50 -12.67
N PRO A 205 -8.99 -16.23 -13.85
CA PRO A 205 -9.84 -17.19 -14.56
C PRO A 205 -9.19 -18.55 -14.83
N ASP A 206 -7.87 -18.59 -15.00
CA ASP A 206 -7.08 -19.81 -15.21
C ASP A 206 -6.57 -20.43 -13.89
N GLY A 207 -6.89 -19.84 -12.74
CA GLY A 207 -6.44 -20.27 -11.42
C GLY A 207 -4.95 -20.08 -11.15
N ARG A 208 -4.24 -19.34 -12.01
CA ARG A 208 -2.80 -19.11 -11.90
C ARG A 208 -2.43 -18.09 -10.82
N PHE A 209 -3.31 -17.14 -10.50
CA PHE A 209 -3.06 -16.11 -9.51
C PHE A 209 -4.15 -16.08 -8.45
N HIS A 210 -3.77 -15.94 -7.18
CA HIS A 210 -4.65 -15.31 -6.21
C HIS A 210 -4.65 -13.81 -6.45
N VAL A 211 -5.82 -13.20 -6.30
CA VAL A 211 -5.98 -11.75 -6.31
C VAL A 211 -6.27 -11.34 -4.87
N VAL A 212 -5.46 -10.42 -4.35
CA VAL A 212 -5.65 -9.83 -3.02
C VAL A 212 -5.75 -8.33 -3.20
N GLU A 213 -6.75 -7.70 -2.61
CA GLU A 213 -6.83 -6.25 -2.50
C GLU A 213 -6.11 -5.81 -1.22
N GLU A 214 -5.10 -4.95 -1.37
CA GLU A 214 -4.44 -4.28 -0.24
C GLU A 214 -5.09 -2.92 -0.07
N HIS A 215 -5.63 -2.65 1.11
CA HIS A 215 -6.20 -1.36 1.47
C HIS A 215 -5.25 -0.61 2.41
N TRP A 216 -5.08 0.69 2.17
CA TRP A 216 -4.50 1.65 3.09
C TRP A 216 -5.46 2.84 3.26
N ASN A 217 -5.07 3.86 4.02
CA ASN A 217 -5.92 5.02 4.22
C ASN A 217 -6.24 5.71 2.88
N GLU A 218 -7.52 5.74 2.50
CA GLU A 218 -8.05 6.40 1.29
C GLU A 218 -7.50 5.87 -0.04
N ALA A 219 -6.85 4.70 -0.07
CA ALA A 219 -6.52 4.07 -1.34
C ALA A 219 -6.24 2.57 -1.19
N ASN A 220 -6.12 1.92 -2.34
CA ASN A 220 -5.99 0.50 -2.48
C ASN A 220 -5.07 0.15 -3.65
N ALA A 221 -4.58 -1.08 -3.66
CA ALA A 221 -3.94 -1.74 -4.79
C ALA A 221 -4.39 -3.20 -4.85
N ALA A 222 -4.05 -3.88 -5.94
CA ALA A 222 -4.15 -5.33 -5.97
C ALA A 222 -2.77 -5.99 -6.03
N ILE A 223 -2.68 -7.14 -5.38
CA ILE A 223 -1.54 -8.03 -5.39
C ILE A 223 -1.98 -9.28 -6.16
N LEU A 224 -1.30 -9.58 -7.26
CA LEU A 224 -1.35 -10.89 -7.89
C LEU A 224 -0.31 -11.78 -7.23
N VAL A 225 -0.74 -12.90 -6.66
CA VAL A 225 0.14 -13.93 -6.08
C VAL A 225 0.11 -15.15 -6.98
N ASP A 226 1.23 -15.47 -7.64
CA ASP A 226 1.37 -16.68 -8.47
C ASP A 226 1.17 -17.92 -7.60
N THR A 227 0.15 -18.72 -7.90
CA THR A 227 -0.28 -19.86 -7.06
C THR A 227 0.75 -20.98 -7.01
N ARG A 228 1.71 -21.00 -7.93
CA ARG A 228 2.76 -22.03 -7.96
C ARG A 228 3.99 -21.63 -7.18
N THR A 229 4.34 -20.35 -7.19
CA THR A 229 5.64 -19.86 -6.70
C THR A 229 5.53 -18.90 -5.51
N GLY A 230 4.34 -18.37 -5.25
CA GLY A 230 4.14 -17.27 -4.30
C GLY A 230 4.71 -15.93 -4.77
N GLY A 231 5.21 -15.84 -6.01
CA GLY A 231 5.73 -14.59 -6.57
C GLY A 231 4.62 -13.54 -6.71
N THR A 232 4.94 -12.28 -6.37
CA THR A 232 3.93 -11.21 -6.30
C THR A 232 4.10 -10.15 -7.38
N SER A 233 3.00 -9.53 -7.80
CA SER A 233 2.99 -8.34 -8.66
C SER A 233 1.91 -7.36 -8.19
N PHE A 234 2.25 -6.07 -8.17
CA PHE A 234 1.36 -5.01 -7.64
C PHE A 234 0.74 -4.22 -8.78
N LEU A 235 -0.59 -4.07 -8.73
CA LEU A 235 -1.41 -3.37 -9.69
C LEU A 235 -2.10 -2.19 -9.02
N LEU A 236 -2.51 -1.20 -9.81
CA LEU A 236 -3.19 0.02 -9.34
C LEU A 236 -4.53 -0.21 -8.62
N GLY A 237 -5.12 -1.40 -8.74
CA GLY A 237 -6.40 -1.76 -8.17
C GLY A 237 -6.79 -3.18 -8.60
N VAL A 238 -7.95 -3.67 -8.14
CA VAL A 238 -8.44 -5.03 -8.45
C VAL A 238 -8.60 -5.20 -9.97
N PRO A 239 -7.86 -6.14 -10.59
CA PRO A 239 -7.88 -6.28 -12.04
C PRO A 239 -9.19 -6.85 -12.56
N LYS A 240 -9.58 -6.42 -13.77
CA LYS A 240 -10.48 -7.18 -14.63
C LYS A 240 -9.65 -8.01 -15.61
N PHE A 241 -9.86 -9.31 -15.63
CA PHE A 241 -9.14 -10.22 -16.54
C PHE A 241 -9.78 -10.26 -17.92
N ALA A 242 -8.94 -10.29 -18.96
CA ALA A 242 -9.40 -10.52 -20.32
C ALA A 242 -10.02 -11.92 -20.44
N PRO A 243 -11.00 -12.14 -21.34
CA PRO A 243 -11.66 -13.44 -21.50
C PRO A 243 -10.70 -14.60 -21.82
N ASN A 244 -9.56 -14.31 -22.46
CA ASN A 244 -8.53 -15.31 -22.76
C ASN A 244 -7.54 -15.55 -21.60
N GLY A 245 -7.68 -14.86 -20.48
CA GLY A 245 -6.79 -14.96 -19.31
C GLY A 245 -5.37 -14.43 -19.51
N ARG A 246 -5.03 -13.92 -20.69
CA ARG A 246 -3.66 -13.51 -21.03
C ARG A 246 -3.32 -12.09 -20.61
N ARG A 247 -4.32 -11.30 -20.25
CA ARG A 247 -4.18 -9.91 -19.85
C ARG A 247 -5.08 -9.56 -18.68
N ALA A 248 -4.69 -8.52 -17.96
CA ALA A 248 -5.50 -7.88 -16.94
C ALA A 248 -5.45 -6.36 -17.13
N VAL A 249 -6.52 -5.68 -16.78
CA VAL A 249 -6.57 -4.21 -16.74
C VAL A 249 -6.93 -3.77 -15.33
N ALA A 250 -6.23 -2.76 -14.83
CA ALA A 250 -6.46 -2.16 -13.52
C ALA A 250 -6.40 -0.64 -13.63
N SER A 251 -7.21 0.05 -12.83
CA SER A 251 -7.20 1.51 -12.73
C SER A 251 -7.26 1.94 -11.29
N VAL A 252 -6.84 3.18 -11.04
CA VAL A 252 -7.11 3.83 -9.76
C VAL A 252 -8.51 4.44 -9.85
N THR A 253 -9.38 4.06 -8.93
CA THR A 253 -10.76 4.58 -8.87
C THR A 253 -10.88 5.90 -8.11
N ASP A 254 -9.85 6.25 -7.34
CA ASP A 254 -9.76 7.44 -6.50
C ASP A 254 -8.52 8.28 -6.84
N LEU A 255 -8.62 9.61 -6.73
CA LEU A 255 -7.45 10.48 -6.85
C LEU A 255 -6.71 10.53 -5.53
N ALA A 256 -5.96 9.48 -5.22
CA ALA A 256 -4.82 9.66 -4.32
C ALA A 256 -3.89 10.69 -4.98
N TRP A 257 -3.63 11.82 -4.29
CA TRP A 257 -2.83 12.96 -4.78
C TRP A 257 -1.44 12.59 -5.33
N SER A 258 -1.00 11.34 -5.19
CA SER A 258 0.33 10.84 -5.50
C SER A 258 0.38 9.65 -6.47
N ALA A 259 -0.75 9.16 -7.02
CA ALA A 259 -0.71 8.02 -7.94
C ALA A 259 -0.14 8.45 -9.32
N PRO A 260 1.08 8.00 -9.71
CA PRO A 260 1.72 8.45 -10.95
C PRO A 260 1.06 7.87 -12.21
N ARG A 261 0.20 6.87 -12.05
CA ARG A 261 -0.46 6.12 -13.11
C ARG A 261 -1.95 5.99 -12.80
N ARG A 262 -2.78 6.06 -13.84
CA ARG A 262 -4.25 6.06 -13.76
C ARG A 262 -4.88 4.75 -14.24
N LEU A 263 -4.27 4.13 -15.23
CA LEU A 263 -4.77 2.96 -15.92
C LEU A 263 -3.59 2.13 -16.43
N GLU A 264 -3.67 0.81 -16.27
CA GLU A 264 -2.66 -0.14 -16.72
C GLU A 264 -3.27 -1.36 -17.38
N VAL A 265 -2.60 -1.85 -18.42
CA VAL A 265 -2.82 -3.19 -18.96
C VAL A 265 -1.56 -4.01 -18.70
N TRP A 266 -1.77 -5.19 -18.13
CA TRP A 266 -0.73 -6.16 -17.78
C TRP A 266 -0.81 -7.40 -18.67
N SER A 267 0.34 -7.84 -19.17
CA SER A 267 0.54 -9.17 -19.72
C SER A 267 0.65 -10.19 -18.61
N LEU A 268 -0.08 -11.30 -18.75
CA LEU A 268 -0.01 -12.46 -17.86
C LEU A 268 0.61 -13.69 -18.54
N SER A 269 1.06 -13.55 -19.80
CA SER A 269 1.56 -14.68 -20.61
C SER A 269 2.98 -15.14 -20.23
N GLY A 270 3.75 -14.31 -19.52
CA GLY A 270 5.14 -14.59 -19.14
C GLY A 270 5.28 -15.38 -17.84
N ALA A 271 6.52 -15.60 -17.41
CA ALA A 271 6.83 -16.20 -16.10
C ALA A 271 6.37 -15.30 -14.93
N ALA A 272 6.41 -13.98 -15.12
CA ALA A 272 5.86 -12.99 -14.20
C ALA A 272 4.95 -12.02 -14.98
N PRO A 273 3.91 -11.45 -14.34
CA PRO A 273 3.14 -10.35 -14.90
C PRO A 273 4.03 -9.16 -15.28
N GLY A 274 3.70 -8.47 -16.37
CA GLY A 274 4.42 -7.27 -16.81
C GLY A 274 3.50 -6.25 -17.45
N ILE A 275 3.84 -4.97 -17.34
CA ILE A 275 3.02 -3.87 -17.89
C ILE A 275 3.19 -3.81 -19.42
N GLU A 276 2.08 -3.94 -20.15
CA GLU A 276 2.01 -3.71 -21.61
C GLU A 276 1.67 -2.25 -21.94
N PHE A 277 0.85 -1.61 -21.10
CA PHE A 277 0.41 -0.23 -21.27
C PHE A 277 0.22 0.44 -19.90
N SER A 278 0.56 1.73 -19.84
CA SER A 278 0.34 2.57 -18.67
C SER A 278 -0.04 3.98 -19.11
N LEU A 279 -1.09 4.52 -18.52
CA LEU A 279 -1.47 5.91 -18.66
C LEU A 279 -1.06 6.68 -17.40
N SER A 280 -0.10 7.61 -17.54
CA SER A 280 0.37 8.42 -16.43
C SER A 280 -0.65 9.48 -16.02
N ALA A 281 -0.65 9.86 -14.75
CA ALA A 281 -1.30 11.08 -14.30
C ALA A 281 -0.58 12.30 -14.90
N LYS A 282 -1.33 13.34 -15.26
CA LYS A 282 -0.77 14.66 -15.64
C LYS A 282 -1.06 15.63 -14.50
N ASP A 283 -0.18 16.60 -14.29
CA ASP A 283 -0.22 17.52 -13.13
C ASP A 283 -1.55 18.30 -12.99
N GLU A 284 -2.28 18.48 -14.10
CA GLU A 284 -3.56 19.20 -14.14
C GLU A 284 -4.76 18.29 -14.48
N ASP A 285 -4.56 16.97 -14.56
CA ASP A 285 -5.59 16.01 -15.00
C ASP A 285 -6.17 15.22 -13.82
N ASP A 286 -7.37 15.62 -13.41
CA ASP A 286 -8.22 14.96 -12.42
C ASP A 286 -9.06 13.82 -13.03
N THR A 287 -8.77 13.45 -14.28
CA THR A 287 -9.46 12.33 -14.94
C THR A 287 -9.13 11.01 -14.24
N VAL A 288 -10.18 10.33 -13.82
CA VAL A 288 -10.13 8.94 -13.37
C VAL A 288 -10.76 8.02 -14.42
N TYR A 289 -10.36 6.75 -14.39
CA TYR A 289 -10.85 5.72 -15.28
C TYR A 289 -11.53 4.63 -14.46
N GLU A 290 -12.77 4.32 -14.80
CA GLU A 290 -13.51 3.19 -14.26
C GLU A 290 -13.51 2.06 -15.29
N VAL A 291 -12.96 0.90 -14.91
CA VAL A 291 -12.97 -0.28 -15.77
C VAL A 291 -14.32 -0.99 -15.65
N LEU A 292 -15.13 -0.91 -16.70
CA LEU A 292 -16.40 -1.63 -16.78
C LEU A 292 -16.19 -3.12 -17.09
N GLY A 293 -15.12 -3.44 -17.83
CA GLY A 293 -14.74 -4.80 -18.17
C GLY A 293 -14.23 -4.91 -19.60
N TRP A 294 -14.04 -6.14 -20.06
CA TRP A 294 -13.55 -6.44 -21.40
C TRP A 294 -14.73 -6.65 -22.36
N ALA A 295 -14.68 -6.00 -23.53
CA ALA A 295 -15.60 -6.31 -24.63
C ALA A 295 -15.18 -7.61 -25.34
N ASP A 296 -13.87 -7.80 -25.50
CA ASP A 296 -13.23 -9.00 -26.01
C ASP A 296 -11.77 -9.09 -25.47
N SER A 297 -10.85 -9.80 -26.12
CA SER A 297 -9.48 -9.95 -25.62
C SER A 297 -8.55 -8.75 -25.88
N ASP A 298 -8.99 -7.81 -26.70
CA ASP A 298 -8.20 -6.67 -27.19
C ASP A 298 -8.91 -5.33 -26.96
N HIS A 299 -10.15 -5.31 -26.46
CA HIS A 299 -10.91 -4.09 -26.17
C HIS A 299 -11.43 -4.03 -24.73
N VAL A 300 -11.14 -2.93 -24.02
CA VAL A 300 -11.60 -2.65 -22.65
C VAL A 300 -12.59 -1.50 -22.65
N ARG A 301 -13.79 -1.76 -22.10
CA ARG A 301 -14.82 -0.74 -21.87
C ARG A 301 -14.50 0.03 -20.61
N LEU A 302 -14.49 1.35 -20.73
CA LEU A 302 -14.15 2.28 -19.66
C LEU A 302 -15.24 3.35 -19.51
N ARG A 303 -15.27 3.99 -18.35
CA ARG A 303 -15.77 5.35 -18.20
C ARG A 303 -14.64 6.26 -17.77
N ARG A 304 -14.64 7.50 -18.25
CA ARG A 304 -13.66 8.52 -17.89
C ARG A 304 -14.31 9.85 -17.58
N GLY A 305 -13.75 10.60 -16.66
CA GLY A 305 -14.17 11.96 -16.33
C GLY A 305 -13.48 12.46 -15.08
N PRO A 306 -13.75 13.71 -14.68
CA PRO A 306 -13.27 14.26 -13.41
C PRO A 306 -13.62 13.32 -12.26
N TRP A 307 -12.72 13.18 -11.29
CA TRP A 307 -12.92 12.32 -10.12
C TRP A 307 -14.26 12.53 -9.41
N ALA A 308 -14.61 13.80 -9.15
CA ALA A 308 -15.83 14.21 -8.47
C ALA A 308 -17.07 14.24 -9.38
N ALA A 309 -16.96 13.88 -10.66
CA ALA A 309 -18.09 13.90 -11.58
C ALA A 309 -19.01 12.69 -11.35
N GLU A 310 -20.29 12.95 -11.10
CA GLU A 310 -21.34 11.91 -11.04
C GLU A 310 -21.53 11.20 -12.39
N GLN A 311 -21.31 11.92 -13.50
CA GLN A 311 -21.40 11.39 -14.86
C GLN A 311 -20.03 11.35 -15.51
N ARG A 312 -19.66 10.17 -16.01
CA ARG A 312 -18.41 9.93 -16.73
C ARG A 312 -18.73 9.52 -18.16
N SER A 313 -17.96 10.01 -19.11
CA SER A 313 -18.12 9.68 -20.54
C SER A 313 -17.63 8.25 -20.79
N PRO A 314 -18.33 7.47 -21.65
CA PRO A 314 -17.81 6.19 -22.09
C PRO A 314 -16.48 6.39 -22.84
N ALA A 315 -15.59 5.40 -22.74
CA ALA A 315 -14.35 5.33 -23.49
C ALA A 315 -14.02 3.87 -23.80
N MET A 316 -13.19 3.64 -24.81
CA MET A 316 -12.68 2.31 -25.15
C MET A 316 -11.17 2.37 -25.21
N LEU A 317 -10.50 1.42 -24.57
CA LEU A 317 -9.07 1.18 -24.75
C LEU A 317 -8.94 -0.05 -25.65
N ALA A 318 -8.32 0.12 -26.82
CA ALA A 318 -8.16 -0.91 -27.84
C ALA A 318 -6.69 -1.29 -28.01
N HIS A 319 -6.43 -2.56 -28.29
CA HIS A 319 -5.12 -3.09 -28.65
C HIS A 319 -5.13 -3.55 -30.10
N ASP A 320 -4.29 -2.93 -30.92
CA ASP A 320 -4.09 -3.32 -32.32
C ASP A 320 -2.67 -3.86 -32.56
N GLY A 321 -2.32 -4.07 -33.83
CA GLY A 321 -0.97 -4.54 -34.20
C GLY A 321 0.17 -3.56 -33.88
N THR A 322 -0.14 -2.34 -33.47
CA THR A 322 0.82 -1.27 -33.11
C THR A 322 0.87 -1.01 -31.60
N GLY A 323 -0.17 -1.42 -30.87
CA GLY A 323 -0.21 -1.39 -29.41
C GLY A 323 -1.55 -0.87 -28.85
N TRP A 324 -1.51 -0.43 -27.60
CA TRP A 324 -2.67 0.08 -26.88
C TRP A 324 -2.94 1.55 -27.18
N HIS A 325 -4.19 1.90 -27.48
CA HIS A 325 -4.62 3.28 -27.71
C HIS A 325 -6.06 3.52 -27.22
N MET A 326 -6.37 4.78 -26.86
CA MET A 326 -7.71 5.19 -26.45
C MET A 326 -8.53 5.60 -27.67
N GLU A 327 -9.66 4.97 -27.90
CA GLU A 327 -10.61 5.37 -28.93
C GLU A 327 -11.57 6.42 -28.37
N ALA A 328 -11.90 7.43 -29.18
CA ALA A 328 -12.98 8.33 -28.85
C ALA A 328 -14.29 7.55 -28.93
N SER A 329 -15.12 7.60 -27.88
CA SER A 329 -16.49 7.09 -28.03
C SER A 329 -17.20 7.99 -29.03
N ASP A 330 -17.62 7.46 -30.18
CA ASP A 330 -18.57 8.16 -31.03
C ASP A 330 -19.80 8.45 -30.16
N SER A 331 -20.03 9.73 -29.87
CA SER A 331 -21.17 10.20 -29.11
C SER A 331 -22.43 10.08 -29.98
N THR A 332 -22.87 8.86 -30.27
CA THR A 332 -24.19 8.62 -30.82
C THR A 332 -25.19 8.69 -29.67
N ASN A 333 -25.68 9.90 -29.42
CA ASN A 333 -26.94 10.16 -28.72
C ASN A 333 -28.13 9.68 -29.56
#